data_AF-A0A8T3QAS0-F1
#
_entry.id   AF-A0A8T3QAS0-F1
#
_cell.length_a   1.000
_cell.length_b   1.000
_cell.length_c   1.000
_cell.angle_alpha   90.00
_cell.angle_beta   90.00
_cell.angle_gamma   90.00
#
_symmetry.space_group_name_H-M   'P 1'
#
loop_
_entity.id
_entity.type
_entity.pdbx_description
1 polymer ?
#
loop_
_entity_poly.entity_id
_entity_poly.type
_entity_poly.pdbx_seq_one_letter_code
_entity_poly.pdbx_strand_id
1 'polypeptide(L)'
;VMELMISAASPRQLLLGKVVGIGGAGLTQYLAIALPAVIVLAFQDPIARVILGDAGAGLPTGGLTFGLLAAYGLFFLLGFGLFALIYAAVGSFVSRPDDLQTLSLPLSLIAMAGYLSALIVLLGGGGALTRLASFVPPFSPFAMLARLMVSSVPPWEVIVSVLILLGTIALVAFVAVRIYATGVLLYGQRPGVRAFIAAARRAG
;
A
#
# COMPACT_ATOMS: atom_id res chain seq x y z
N VAL A 1 23.58 -10.55 -17.47
CA VAL A 1 23.05 -11.04 -16.17
C VAL A 1 21.80 -11.91 -16.35
N MET A 2 20.74 -11.47 -17.04
CA MET A 2 19.57 -12.32 -17.34
C MET A 2 19.93 -13.67 -17.99
N GLU A 3 20.86 -13.69 -18.95
CA GLU A 3 21.32 -14.92 -19.64
C GLU A 3 21.96 -15.97 -18.71
N LEU A 4 22.64 -15.54 -17.63
CA LEU A 4 23.20 -16.43 -16.60
C LEU A 4 22.14 -16.90 -15.59
N MET A 5 21.04 -16.16 -15.44
CA MET A 5 19.96 -16.50 -14.51
C MET A 5 19.01 -17.56 -15.08
N ILE A 6 18.78 -17.57 -16.40
CA ILE A 6 17.96 -18.59 -17.07
C ILE A 6 18.64 -19.95 -17.14
N SER A 7 19.97 -20.03 -17.08
CA SER A 7 20.68 -21.31 -16.93
C SER A 7 20.67 -21.84 -15.49
N ALA A 8 20.34 -21.00 -14.50
CA ALA A 8 20.37 -21.34 -13.08
C ALA A 8 19.00 -21.69 -12.49
N ALA A 9 17.91 -21.10 -12.98
CA ALA A 9 16.56 -21.36 -12.50
C ALA A 9 15.49 -21.10 -13.57
N SER A 10 14.36 -21.79 -13.47
CA SER A 10 13.25 -21.60 -14.41
C SER A 10 12.61 -20.21 -14.26
N PRO A 11 12.07 -19.60 -15.34
CA PRO A 11 11.39 -18.30 -15.28
C PRO A 11 10.28 -18.21 -14.23
N ARG A 12 9.55 -19.31 -13.97
CA ARG A 12 8.53 -19.39 -12.91
C ARG A 12 9.13 -19.25 -11.51
N GLN A 13 10.27 -19.89 -11.25
CA GLN A 13 10.98 -19.78 -9.96
C GLN A 13 11.53 -18.37 -9.75
N LEU A 14 12.02 -17.72 -10.81
CA LEU A 14 12.50 -16.34 -10.74
C LEU A 14 11.37 -15.35 -10.41
N LEU A 15 10.19 -15.50 -11.03
CA LEU A 15 9.03 -14.66 -10.75
C LEU A 15 8.48 -14.87 -9.34
N LEU A 16 8.29 -16.13 -8.93
CA LEU A 16 7.82 -16.46 -7.57
C LEU A 16 8.79 -15.97 -6.50
N GLY A 17 10.10 -16.18 -6.70
CA GLY A 17 11.13 -15.69 -5.79
C GLY A 17 11.11 -14.17 -5.65
N LYS A 18 10.89 -13.43 -6.74
CA LYS A 18 10.77 -11.96 -6.71
C LYS A 18 9.52 -11.51 -5.93
N VAL A 19 8.36 -12.13 -6.16
CA VAL A 19 7.12 -11.78 -5.47
C VAL A 19 7.22 -12.08 -3.98
N VAL A 20 7.71 -13.27 -3.62
CA VAL A 20 7.90 -13.67 -2.21
C VAL A 20 8.97 -12.80 -1.55
N GLY A 21 10.05 -12.44 -2.26
CA GLY A 21 11.10 -11.56 -1.72
C GLY A 21 10.58 -10.15 -1.42
N ILE A 22 9.85 -9.53 -2.35
CA ILE A 22 9.29 -8.18 -2.15
C ILE A 22 8.19 -8.21 -1.08
N GLY A 23 7.27 -9.17 -1.14
CA GLY A 23 6.23 -9.35 -0.13
C GLY A 23 6.82 -9.62 1.26
N GLY A 24 7.84 -10.48 1.33
CA GLY A 24 8.58 -10.79 2.55
C GLY A 24 9.29 -9.56 3.13
N ALA A 25 9.98 -8.77 2.30
CA ALA A 25 10.59 -7.52 2.74
C ALA A 25 9.56 -6.53 3.31
N GLY A 26 8.41 -6.40 2.65
CA GLY A 26 7.29 -5.57 3.14
C GLY A 26 6.74 -6.07 4.48
N LEU A 27 6.53 -7.38 4.64
CA LEU A 27 6.08 -7.97 5.90
C LEU A 27 7.12 -7.81 7.01
N THR A 28 8.41 -7.95 6.72
CA THR A 28 9.48 -7.67 7.68
C THR A 28 9.45 -6.22 8.14
N GLN A 29 9.27 -5.27 7.21
CA GLN A 29 9.12 -3.85 7.56
C GLN A 29 7.86 -3.60 8.42
N TYR A 30 6.75 -4.26 8.10
CA TYR A 30 5.54 -4.20 8.92
C TYR A 30 5.80 -4.73 10.34
N LEU A 31 6.41 -5.91 10.48
CA LEU A 31 6.72 -6.51 11.78
C LEU A 31 7.73 -5.69 12.59
N ALA A 32 8.72 -5.10 11.93
CA ALA A 32 9.71 -4.24 12.58
C ALA A 32 9.07 -3.02 13.26
N ILE A 33 7.93 -2.56 12.77
CA ILE A 33 7.16 -1.44 13.38
C ILE A 33 6.09 -1.97 14.34
N ALA A 34 5.35 -3.02 13.94
CA ALA A 34 4.22 -3.53 14.71
C ALA A 34 4.65 -4.23 16.00
N LEU A 35 5.74 -5.00 16.00
CA LEU A 35 6.18 -5.74 17.18
C LEU A 35 6.58 -4.82 18.34
N PRO A 36 7.44 -3.80 18.16
CA PRO A 36 7.73 -2.85 19.24
C PRO A 36 6.46 -2.17 19.76
N ALA A 37 5.54 -1.78 18.88
CA ALA A 37 4.30 -1.13 19.28
C ALA A 37 3.40 -2.06 20.13
N VAL A 38 3.29 -3.35 19.78
CA VAL A 38 2.58 -4.35 20.58
C VAL A 38 3.26 -4.56 21.93
N ILE A 39 4.60 -4.62 21.98
CA ILE A 39 5.36 -4.77 23.22
C ILE A 39 5.08 -3.58 24.15
N VAL A 40 5.14 -2.35 23.63
CA VAL A 40 4.82 -1.15 24.41
C VAL A 40 3.39 -1.22 24.95
N LEU A 41 2.40 -1.56 24.12
CA LEU A 41 1.00 -1.67 24.58
C LEU A 41 0.80 -2.75 25.65
N ALA A 42 1.46 -3.89 25.51
CA ALA A 42 1.29 -5.02 26.43
C ALA A 42 2.03 -4.82 27.76
N PHE A 43 3.14 -4.09 27.76
CA PHE A 43 4.04 -3.98 28.91
C PHE A 43 4.18 -2.56 29.47
N GLN A 44 3.45 -1.58 28.94
CA GLN A 44 3.53 -0.18 29.40
C GLN A 44 3.36 -0.02 30.92
N ASP A 45 2.40 -0.70 31.53
CA ASP A 45 2.11 -0.54 32.97
C ASP A 45 3.23 -1.13 33.84
N PRO A 46 3.69 -2.37 33.60
CA PRO A 46 4.89 -2.90 34.25
C PRO A 46 6.11 -2.00 34.06
N ILE A 47 6.37 -1.53 32.83
CA ILE A 47 7.52 -0.68 32.51
C ILE A 47 7.42 0.66 33.24
N ALA A 48 6.25 1.30 33.22
CA ALA A 48 6.03 2.56 33.87
C ALA A 48 6.13 2.46 35.39
N ARG A 49 5.67 1.37 36.00
CA ARG A 49 5.86 1.11 37.44
C ARG A 49 7.32 0.97 37.83
N VAL A 50 8.13 0.31 37.00
CA VAL A 50 9.58 0.15 37.25
C VAL A 50 10.31 1.49 37.16
N ILE A 51 9.92 2.36 36.22
CA ILE A 51 10.62 3.63 35.96
C ILE A 51 10.14 4.76 36.88
N LEU A 52 8.82 4.84 37.12
CA LEU A 52 8.16 5.99 37.74
C LEU A 52 7.48 5.64 39.09
N GLY A 53 7.59 4.39 39.54
CA GLY A 53 6.87 3.89 40.71
C GLY A 53 5.37 3.69 40.46
N ASP A 54 4.59 3.42 41.50
CA ASP A 54 3.15 3.12 41.38
C ASP A 54 2.34 4.25 40.73
N ALA A 55 2.83 5.50 40.79
CA ALA A 55 2.24 6.65 40.11
C ALA A 55 2.37 6.60 38.58
N GLY A 56 3.25 5.74 38.03
CA GLY A 56 3.40 5.54 36.59
C GLY A 56 2.36 4.60 35.97
N ALA A 57 1.59 3.86 36.78
CA ALA A 57 0.57 2.96 36.24
C ALA A 57 -0.59 3.74 35.59
N GLY A 58 -1.05 3.28 34.43
CA GLY A 58 -2.17 3.91 33.72
C GLY A 58 -1.81 5.20 32.97
N LEU A 59 -0.52 5.45 32.72
CA LEU A 59 -0.11 6.57 31.86
C LEU A 59 -0.69 6.42 30.44
N PRO A 60 -1.14 7.52 29.81
CA PRO A 60 -1.68 7.46 28.46
C PRO A 60 -0.62 6.98 27.45
N THR A 61 -1.01 6.07 26.55
CA THR A 61 -0.18 5.53 25.46
C THR A 61 0.11 6.52 24.32
N GLY A 62 -0.27 7.79 24.46
CA GLY A 62 -0.17 8.76 23.37
C GLY A 62 -1.05 8.42 22.15
N GLY A 63 -2.17 7.72 22.35
CA GLY A 63 -3.10 7.35 21.26
C GLY A 63 -2.81 6.01 20.60
N LEU A 64 -1.74 5.31 21.01
CA LEU A 64 -1.48 3.94 20.56
C LEU A 64 -2.55 3.01 21.16
N THR A 65 -3.25 2.26 20.32
CA THR A 65 -4.29 1.31 20.73
C THR A 65 -4.25 0.06 19.86
N PHE A 66 -4.81 -1.05 20.34
CA PHE A 66 -4.97 -2.26 19.52
C PHE A 66 -5.80 -2.00 18.25
N GLY A 67 -6.80 -1.11 18.35
CA GLY A 67 -7.59 -0.69 17.18
C GLY A 67 -6.75 0.03 16.13
N LEU A 68 -5.84 0.93 16.56
CA LEU A 68 -4.92 1.61 15.66
C LEU A 68 -3.94 0.62 15.00
N LEU A 69 -3.43 -0.37 15.74
CA LEU A 69 -2.55 -1.40 15.17
C LEU A 69 -3.28 -2.30 14.16
N ALA A 70 -4.53 -2.68 14.44
CA ALA A 70 -5.35 -3.42 13.51
C ALA A 70 -5.63 -2.61 12.23
N ALA A 71 -5.95 -1.31 12.38
CA ALA A 71 -6.11 -0.41 11.25
C ALA A 71 -4.80 -0.26 10.46
N TYR A 72 -3.66 -0.12 11.13
CA TYR A 72 -2.34 -0.06 10.50
C TYR A 72 -2.08 -1.30 9.64
N GLY A 73 -2.31 -2.50 10.17
CA GLY A 73 -2.19 -3.74 9.41
C GLY A 73 -3.13 -3.82 8.21
N LEU A 74 -4.40 -3.45 8.39
CA LEU A 74 -5.39 -3.45 7.32
C LEU A 74 -5.00 -2.49 6.18
N PHE A 75 -4.75 -1.22 6.50
CA PHE A 75 -4.38 -0.21 5.51
C PHE A 75 -3.02 -0.48 4.88
N PHE A 76 -2.06 -1.05 5.63
CA PHE A 76 -0.79 -1.50 5.07
C PHE A 76 -1.00 -2.56 3.99
N LEU A 77 -1.75 -3.64 4.28
CA LEU A 77 -1.98 -4.72 3.33
C LEU A 77 -2.74 -4.24 2.09
N LEU A 78 -3.78 -3.43 2.28
CA LEU A 78 -4.56 -2.89 1.17
C LEU A 78 -3.75 -1.88 0.34
N GLY A 79 -3.03 -0.97 0.98
CA GLY A 79 -2.15 -0.01 0.32
C GLY A 79 -1.03 -0.70 -0.46
N PHE A 80 -0.36 -1.67 0.16
CA PHE A 80 0.64 -2.51 -0.48
C PHE A 80 0.06 -3.23 -1.71
N GLY A 81 -1.11 -3.86 -1.56
CA GLY A 81 -1.80 -4.54 -2.66
C GLY A 81 -2.13 -3.61 -3.82
N LEU A 82 -2.64 -2.40 -3.53
CA LEU A 82 -2.91 -1.39 -4.55
C LEU A 82 -1.66 -1.00 -5.32
N PHE A 83 -0.59 -0.60 -4.62
CA PHE A 83 0.67 -0.22 -5.26
C PHE A 83 1.30 -1.39 -6.03
N ALA A 84 1.29 -2.60 -5.46
CA ALA A 84 1.80 -3.80 -6.13
C ALA A 84 1.05 -4.07 -7.45
N LEU A 85 -0.28 -3.92 -7.47
CA LEU A 85 -1.08 -4.08 -8.69
C LEU A 85 -0.81 -2.98 -9.72
N ILE A 86 -0.64 -1.73 -9.28
CA ILE A 86 -0.25 -0.63 -10.18
C ILE A 86 1.12 -0.90 -10.79
N TYR A 87 2.11 -1.28 -9.98
CA TYR A 87 3.44 -1.65 -10.45
C TYR A 87 3.41 -2.86 -11.38
N ALA A 88 2.56 -3.86 -11.12
CA ALA A 88 2.38 -5.00 -12.01
C ALA A 88 1.75 -4.61 -13.35
N ALA A 89 0.73 -3.75 -13.32
CA ALA A 89 0.06 -3.24 -14.52
C ALA A 89 1.03 -2.42 -15.39
N VAL A 90 1.73 -1.46 -14.79
CA VAL A 90 2.77 -0.67 -15.46
C VAL A 90 3.90 -1.57 -15.97
N GLY A 91 4.30 -2.53 -15.14
CA GLY A 91 5.22 -3.63 -15.45
C GLY A 91 4.97 -4.31 -16.78
N SER A 92 3.69 -4.59 -17.07
CA SER A 92 3.28 -5.31 -18.26
C SER A 92 3.41 -4.52 -19.57
N PHE A 93 3.48 -3.18 -19.51
CA PHE A 93 3.62 -2.32 -20.69
C PHE A 93 5.07 -2.13 -21.14
N VAL A 94 6.01 -2.39 -20.24
CA VAL A 94 7.39 -2.01 -20.42
C VAL A 94 8.23 -3.21 -20.82
N SER A 95 8.97 -3.06 -21.91
CA SER A 95 9.81 -4.13 -22.47
C SER A 95 11.24 -4.08 -21.93
N ARG A 96 11.70 -2.92 -21.42
CA ARG A 96 13.07 -2.71 -20.94
C ARG A 96 13.08 -2.40 -19.43
N PRO A 97 13.96 -3.01 -18.63
CA PRO A 97 14.03 -2.74 -17.20
C PRO A 97 14.27 -1.26 -16.85
N ASP A 98 15.03 -0.53 -17.65
CA ASP A 98 15.34 0.90 -17.40
C ASP A 98 14.11 1.81 -17.50
N ASP A 99 13.16 1.45 -18.36
CA ASP A 99 11.89 2.17 -18.53
C ASP A 99 10.99 1.98 -17.28
N LEU A 100 11.10 0.82 -16.59
CA LEU A 100 10.38 0.60 -15.32
C LEU A 100 10.92 1.49 -14.20
N GLN A 101 12.24 1.67 -14.16
CA GLN A 101 12.86 2.55 -13.18
C GLN A 101 12.42 4.00 -13.39
N THR A 102 12.30 4.45 -14.64
CA THR A 102 11.78 5.78 -14.96
C THR A 102 10.32 5.96 -14.50
N LEU A 103 9.50 4.91 -14.58
CA LEU A 103 8.11 4.93 -14.11
C LEU A 103 7.96 4.77 -12.59
N SER A 104 9.02 4.38 -11.88
CA SER A 104 8.99 4.27 -10.43
C SER A 104 8.91 5.63 -9.72
N LEU A 105 9.50 6.68 -10.30
CA LEU A 105 9.47 8.04 -9.74
C LEU A 105 8.05 8.62 -9.64
N PRO A 106 7.22 8.67 -10.71
CA PRO A 106 5.87 9.21 -10.57
C PRO A 106 5.02 8.42 -9.57
N LEU A 107 5.18 7.09 -9.50
CA LEU A 107 4.49 6.26 -8.52
C LEU A 107 4.95 6.54 -7.09
N SER A 108 6.26 6.76 -6.88
CA SER A 108 6.78 7.14 -5.58
C SER A 108 6.35 8.54 -5.16
N LEU A 109 6.20 9.49 -6.10
CA LEU A 109 5.66 10.82 -5.83
C LEU A 109 4.20 10.76 -5.36
N ILE A 110 3.39 9.85 -5.91
CA ILE A 110 2.02 9.62 -5.44
C ILE A 110 2.02 9.09 -4.00
N ALA A 111 2.85 8.08 -3.71
CA ALA A 111 3.00 7.57 -2.34
C ALA A 111 3.51 8.65 -1.38
N MET A 112 4.48 9.47 -1.83
CA MET A 112 5.03 10.59 -1.09
C MET A 112 3.95 11.64 -0.79
N ALA A 113 3.11 11.99 -1.75
CA ALA A 113 1.99 12.91 -1.51
C ALA A 113 1.00 12.35 -0.47
N GLY A 114 0.76 11.03 -0.48
CA GLY A 114 0.01 10.34 0.58
C GLY A 114 0.67 10.49 1.95
N TYR A 115 1.97 10.21 2.02
CA TYR A 115 2.75 10.39 3.24
C TYR A 115 2.77 11.85 3.73
N LEU A 116 2.92 12.83 2.84
CA LEU A 116 2.86 14.26 3.19
C LEU A 116 1.48 14.64 3.74
N SER A 117 0.40 14.09 3.20
CA SER A 117 -0.95 14.31 3.74
C SER A 117 -1.09 13.80 5.18
N ALA A 118 -0.45 12.66 5.49
CA ALA A 118 -0.38 12.14 6.86
C ALA A 118 0.44 13.06 7.77
N LEU A 119 1.59 13.57 7.30
CA LEU A 119 2.40 14.52 8.07
C LEU A 119 1.64 15.80 8.41
N ILE A 120 0.89 16.36 7.45
CA ILE A 120 0.07 17.56 7.71
C ILE A 120 -0.91 17.30 8.85
N VAL A 121 -1.60 16.14 8.82
CA VAL A 121 -2.52 15.71 9.88
C VAL A 121 -1.83 15.60 11.24
N LEU A 122 -0.67 14.95 11.29
CA LEU A 122 0.07 14.74 12.54
C LEU A 122 0.63 16.04 13.14
N LEU A 123 0.95 17.03 12.31
CA LEU A 123 1.44 18.34 12.76
C LEU A 123 0.31 19.29 13.22
N GLY A 124 -0.90 18.77 13.43
CA GLY A 124 -2.07 19.55 13.82
C GLY A 124 -2.71 20.34 12.68
N GLY A 125 -2.22 20.17 11.45
CA GLY A 125 -2.83 20.72 10.24
C GLY A 125 -3.92 19.79 9.71
N GLY A 126 -5.04 20.32 9.27
CA GLY A 126 -6.08 19.47 8.70
C GLY A 126 -7.39 20.19 8.46
N GLY A 127 -8.22 19.59 7.61
CA GLY A 127 -9.51 20.15 7.23
C GLY A 127 -10.20 19.27 6.21
N ALA A 128 -11.06 19.86 5.38
CA ALA A 128 -11.79 19.13 4.35
C ALA A 128 -10.86 18.35 3.41
N LEU A 129 -9.68 18.89 3.08
CA LEU A 129 -8.73 18.26 2.16
C LEU A 129 -8.09 16.99 2.73
N THR A 130 -7.67 17.00 4.00
CA THR A 130 -7.09 15.80 4.64
C THR A 130 -8.16 14.76 4.93
N ARG A 131 -9.39 15.19 5.25
CA ARG A 131 -10.56 14.30 5.31
C ARG A 131 -10.82 13.63 3.96
N LEU A 132 -10.82 14.38 2.87
CA LEU A 132 -10.99 13.84 1.52
C LEU A 132 -9.86 12.85 1.15
N ALA A 133 -8.60 13.21 1.41
CA ALA A 133 -7.44 12.34 1.15
C ALA A 133 -7.55 10.98 1.87
N SER A 134 -8.26 10.95 3.00
CA SER A 134 -8.53 9.71 3.74
C SER A 134 -9.44 8.73 3.01
N PHE A 135 -10.17 9.17 1.99
CA PHE A 135 -11.06 8.35 1.17
C PHE A 135 -10.52 8.05 -0.23
N VAL A 136 -9.44 8.71 -0.66
CA VAL A 136 -8.91 8.59 -2.04
C VAL A 136 -7.78 7.55 -2.10
N PRO A 137 -7.95 6.41 -2.78
CA PRO A 137 -6.92 5.37 -2.95
C PRO A 137 -5.92 5.80 -4.02
N PRO A 138 -4.89 6.57 -3.64
CA PRO A 138 -3.67 5.98 -3.09
C PRO A 138 -3.18 6.64 -1.78
N PHE A 139 -3.91 7.65 -1.31
CA PHE A 139 -3.58 8.45 -0.13
C PHE A 139 -4.23 7.90 1.14
N SER A 140 -5.37 7.22 1.00
CA SER A 140 -6.15 6.71 2.12
C SER A 140 -5.36 5.84 3.11
N PRO A 141 -4.42 4.96 2.71
CA PRO A 141 -3.62 4.19 3.66
C PRO A 141 -2.76 5.06 4.59
N PHE A 142 -2.38 6.25 4.15
CA PHE A 142 -1.56 7.19 4.92
C PHE A 142 -2.45 8.14 5.72
N ALA A 143 -3.33 8.87 5.04
CA ALA A 143 -4.14 9.93 5.63
C ALA A 143 -5.12 9.43 6.70
N MET A 144 -5.77 8.27 6.46
CA MET A 144 -6.74 7.73 7.43
C MET A 144 -6.05 7.28 8.72
N LEU A 145 -4.86 6.66 8.61
CA LEU A 145 -4.09 6.25 9.77
C LEU A 145 -3.62 7.43 10.61
N ALA A 146 -3.11 8.49 9.96
CA ALA A 146 -2.74 9.71 10.67
C ALA A 146 -3.94 10.30 11.40
N ARG A 147 -5.12 10.35 10.76
CA ARG A 147 -6.34 10.84 11.41
C ARG A 147 -6.77 9.98 12.59
N LEU A 148 -6.70 8.65 12.48
CA LEU A 148 -7.03 7.75 13.58
C LEU A 148 -6.10 7.93 14.80
N MET A 149 -4.89 8.43 14.59
CA MET A 149 -3.93 8.68 15.67
C MET A 149 -4.21 9.98 16.42
N VAL A 150 -4.59 11.06 15.73
CA VAL A 150 -4.67 12.42 16.34
C VAL A 150 -6.09 12.97 16.44
N SER A 151 -7.07 12.32 15.82
CA SER A 151 -8.47 12.80 15.77
C SER A 151 -9.46 11.67 16.02
N SER A 152 -10.64 12.02 16.55
CA SER A 152 -11.74 11.08 16.69
C SER A 152 -12.44 10.92 15.34
N VAL A 153 -12.12 9.84 14.63
CA VAL A 153 -12.72 9.51 13.33
C VAL A 153 -13.95 8.61 13.55
N PRO A 154 -15.14 8.97 13.04
CA PRO A 154 -16.30 8.10 13.10
C PRO A 154 -16.02 6.75 12.44
N PRO A 155 -16.43 5.61 13.01
CA PRO A 155 -16.14 4.29 12.47
C PRO A 155 -16.61 4.07 11.01
N TRP A 156 -17.72 4.72 10.62
CA TRP A 156 -18.22 4.63 9.25
C TRP A 156 -17.26 5.25 8.22
N GLU A 157 -16.48 6.27 8.59
CA GLU A 157 -15.49 6.86 7.67
C GLU A 157 -14.39 5.85 7.35
N VAL A 158 -13.95 5.08 8.36
CA VAL A 158 -12.96 4.01 8.19
C VAL A 158 -13.51 2.93 7.28
N ILE A 159 -14.75 2.47 7.52
CA ILE A 159 -15.41 1.44 6.71
C ILE A 159 -15.54 1.90 5.26
N VAL A 160 -16.04 3.12 5.02
CA VAL A 160 -16.20 3.68 3.67
C VAL A 160 -14.85 3.81 2.97
N SER A 161 -13.81 4.29 3.66
CA SER A 161 -12.45 4.37 3.10
C SER A 161 -11.91 2.99 2.69
N VAL A 162 -12.10 1.98 3.54
CA VAL A 162 -11.71 0.59 3.24
C VAL A 162 -12.49 0.05 2.03
N LEU A 163 -13.80 0.28 1.95
CA LEU A 163 -14.62 -0.16 0.82
C LEU A 163 -14.21 0.50 -0.49
N ILE A 164 -13.93 1.81 -0.49
CA ILE A 164 -13.46 2.53 -1.68
C ILE A 164 -12.08 2.01 -2.10
N LEU A 165 -11.19 1.76 -1.15
CA LEU A 165 -9.86 1.20 -1.40
C LEU A 165 -9.95 -0.22 -2.00
N LEU A 166 -10.79 -1.09 -1.44
CA LEU A 166 -11.07 -2.43 -1.99
C LEU A 166 -11.67 -2.35 -3.40
N GLY A 167 -12.65 -1.45 -3.61
CA GLY A 167 -13.24 -1.21 -4.93
C GLY A 167 -12.20 -0.75 -5.96
N THR A 168 -11.28 0.11 -5.55
CA THR A 168 -10.18 0.57 -6.42
C THR A 168 -9.17 -0.53 -6.70
N ILE A 169 -8.82 -1.35 -5.69
CA ILE A 169 -7.97 -2.54 -5.88
C ILE A 169 -8.61 -3.49 -6.90
N ALA A 170 -9.91 -3.77 -6.77
CA ALA A 170 -10.64 -4.63 -7.70
C ALA A 170 -10.66 -4.04 -9.12
N LEU A 171 -10.89 -2.73 -9.26
CA LEU A 171 -10.85 -2.02 -10.54
C LEU A 171 -9.46 -2.09 -11.18
N VAL A 172 -8.41 -1.79 -10.42
CA VAL A 172 -7.03 -1.85 -10.92
C VAL A 172 -6.64 -3.27 -11.30
N ALA A 173 -6.99 -4.27 -10.49
CA ALA A 173 -6.76 -5.67 -10.81
C ALA A 173 -7.47 -6.08 -12.11
N PHE A 174 -8.74 -5.70 -12.28
CA PHE A 174 -9.49 -5.95 -13.51
C PHE A 174 -8.81 -5.32 -14.74
N VAL A 175 -8.39 -4.06 -14.62
CA VAL A 175 -7.69 -3.35 -15.70
C VAL A 175 -6.33 -4.00 -16.00
N ALA A 176 -5.55 -4.35 -14.98
CA ALA A 176 -4.25 -5.00 -15.12
C ALA A 176 -4.35 -6.35 -15.84
N VAL A 177 -5.33 -7.19 -15.48
CA VAL A 177 -5.58 -8.48 -16.15
C VAL A 177 -5.96 -8.28 -17.61
N ARG A 178 -6.83 -7.30 -17.92
CA ARG A 178 -7.23 -6.98 -19.30
C ARG A 178 -6.06 -6.51 -20.15
N ILE A 179 -5.20 -5.66 -19.60
CA ILE A 179 -3.97 -5.19 -20.26
C ILE A 179 -3.06 -6.37 -20.58
N TYR A 180 -2.81 -7.22 -19.59
CA TYR A 180 -1.95 -8.39 -19.74
C TYR A 180 -2.49 -9.35 -20.81
N ALA A 181 -3.79 -9.68 -20.76
CA ALA A 181 -4.43 -10.56 -21.73
C ALA A 181 -4.36 -10.00 -23.17
N THR A 182 -4.54 -8.69 -23.35
CA THR A 182 -4.49 -8.04 -24.67
C THR A 182 -3.05 -7.98 -25.22
N GLY A 183 -2.06 -7.74 -24.36
CA GLY A 183 -0.65 -7.73 -24.73
C GLY A 183 -0.09 -9.10 -25.12
N VAL A 184 -0.61 -10.17 -24.50
CA VAL A 184 -0.21 -11.56 -24.82
C VAL A 184 -0.87 -12.06 -26.11
N LEU A 185 -2.12 -11.67 -26.41
CA LEU A 185 -2.82 -12.08 -27.64
C LEU A 185 -2.31 -11.37 -28.90
N LEU A 186 -1.66 -10.21 -28.76
CA LEU A 186 -1.08 -9.47 -29.86
C LEU A 186 0.44 -9.64 -29.90
N TYR A 187 0.93 -10.89 -30.01
CA TYR A 187 2.32 -11.29 -30.35
C TYR A 187 3.37 -10.16 -30.38
N GLY A 188 3.62 -9.51 -29.24
CA GLY A 188 4.62 -8.45 -29.11
C GLY A 188 4.43 -7.15 -29.90
N GLN A 189 3.32 -6.92 -30.62
CA GLN A 189 3.08 -5.62 -31.29
C GLN A 189 2.20 -4.71 -30.45
N ARG A 190 2.76 -3.58 -30.00
CA ARG A 190 2.11 -2.55 -29.18
C ARG A 190 0.79 -2.11 -29.83
N PRO A 191 -0.39 -2.46 -29.29
CA PRO A 191 -1.62 -1.87 -29.82
C PRO A 191 -1.64 -0.39 -29.44
N GLY A 192 -1.68 0.49 -30.44
CA GLY A 192 -1.96 1.90 -30.20
C GLY A 192 -3.31 2.08 -29.51
N VAL A 193 -3.47 3.18 -28.76
CA VAL A 193 -4.65 3.53 -27.95
C VAL A 193 -6.00 3.31 -28.68
N ARG A 194 -6.01 3.46 -30.01
CA ARG A 194 -7.19 3.21 -30.87
C ARG A 194 -7.58 1.73 -30.99
N ALA A 195 -6.60 0.81 -31.05
CA ALA A 195 -6.85 -0.63 -31.07
C ALA A 195 -7.35 -1.15 -29.71
N PHE A 196 -6.90 -0.54 -28.62
CA PHE A 196 -7.38 -0.80 -27.26
C PHE A 196 -8.87 -0.47 -27.09
N ILE A 197 -9.32 0.71 -27.56
CA ILE A 197 -10.74 1.11 -27.51
C ILE A 197 -11.61 0.22 -28.41
N ALA A 198 -11.09 -0.23 -29.56
CA ALA A 198 -11.81 -1.11 -30.47
C ALA A 198 -11.97 -2.55 -29.92
N ALA A 199 -10.95 -3.08 -29.23
CA ALA A 199 -11.00 -4.39 -28.59
C ALA A 199 -11.96 -4.41 -27.38
N ALA A 200 -11.99 -3.34 -26.59
CA ALA A 200 -12.91 -3.20 -25.46
C ALA A 200 -14.40 -3.25 -25.86
N ARG A 201 -14.75 -2.82 -27.08
CA ARG A 201 -16.12 -2.86 -27.61
C ARG A 201 -16.56 -4.23 -28.17
N ARG A 202 -15.63 -5.16 -28.39
CA ARG A 202 -15.92 -6.49 -28.97
C ARG A 202 -16.03 -7.60 -27.92
N ALA A 203 -15.72 -7.31 -26.66
CA ALA A 203 -15.69 -8.28 -25.57
C ALA A 203 -16.88 -8.15 -24.59
N GLY A 204 -17.97 -7.50 -25.03
CA GLY A 204 -19.28 -7.52 -24.40
C GLY A 204 -20.28 -8.10 -25.39
#